data_AF-A0A8S3QAR2-F1
#
_entry.id   AF-A0A8S3QAR2-F1
#
_cell.length_a   1.000
_cell.length_b   1.000
_cell.length_c   1.000
_cell.angle_alpha   90.00
_cell.angle_beta   90.00
_cell.angle_gamma   90.00
#
_symmetry.space_group_name_H-M   'P 1'
#
loop_
_entity.id
_entity.type
_entity.pdbx_description
1 polymer ?
#
loop_
_entity_poly.entity_id
_entity_poly.type
_entity_poly.pdbx_seq_one_letter_code
_entity_poly.pdbx_strand_id
1 'polypeptide(L)'
;MKASLFSDIFVLVALLIGMYACKVSSHFVVTATEKTNHGLTCWTCPEMYSNQECNDWAPDIPCPQNKTTCATIHRFNTSSKVSIKVTKSCVFPLDCDKSVVGCITREGSTECTSCCTESYCNKHIPTDDRSASQLTSNSISSAPSLPRNSGLYLTLIVYCLSLLICI
;
A
#
# COMPACT_ATOMS: atom_id res chain seq x y z
N MET A 1 21.35 -22.68 -55.63
CA MET A 1 20.66 -21.37 -55.61
C MET A 1 19.39 -21.51 -54.76
N LYS A 2 19.10 -20.59 -53.83
CA LYS A 2 17.98 -20.57 -52.84
C LYS A 2 18.27 -21.06 -51.39
N ALA A 3 19.43 -20.77 -50.82
CA ALA A 3 19.65 -20.92 -49.37
C ALA A 3 20.15 -19.65 -48.65
N SER A 4 20.72 -18.66 -49.37
CA SER A 4 21.19 -17.42 -48.72
C SER A 4 20.08 -16.38 -48.50
N LEU A 5 19.10 -16.27 -49.40
CA LEU A 5 18.04 -15.26 -49.29
C LEU A 5 17.12 -15.44 -48.06
N PHE A 6 16.94 -16.67 -47.56
CA PHE A 6 16.08 -16.92 -46.40
C PHE A 6 16.74 -16.48 -45.08
N SER A 7 18.07 -16.58 -45.00
CA SER A 7 18.84 -16.12 -43.84
C SER A 7 18.85 -14.60 -43.76
N ASP A 8 19.02 -13.93 -44.90
CA ASP A 8 19.08 -12.46 -44.97
C ASP A 8 17.73 -11.83 -44.60
N ILE A 9 16.61 -12.43 -45.03
CA ILE A 9 15.25 -11.98 -44.66
C ILE A 9 15.01 -12.15 -43.16
N PHE A 10 15.47 -13.26 -42.56
CA PHE A 10 15.31 -13.50 -41.13
C PHE A 10 16.07 -12.47 -40.29
N VAL A 11 17.29 -12.12 -40.73
CA VAL A 11 18.12 -11.08 -40.11
C VAL A 11 17.46 -9.71 -40.25
N LEU A 12 16.92 -9.38 -41.43
CA LEU A 12 16.23 -8.12 -41.65
C LEU A 12 14.97 -7.98 -40.78
N VAL A 13 14.18 -9.05 -40.67
CA VAL A 13 12.97 -9.09 -39.81
C VAL A 13 13.34 -8.97 -38.34
N ALA A 14 14.41 -9.64 -37.90
CA ALA A 14 14.91 -9.54 -36.52
C ALA A 14 15.43 -8.12 -36.19
N LEU A 15 16.13 -7.47 -37.12
CA LEU A 15 16.60 -6.08 -36.96
C LEU A 15 15.44 -5.09 -36.89
N LEU A 16 14.41 -5.26 -37.73
CA LEU A 16 13.21 -4.42 -37.69
C LEU A 16 12.43 -4.61 -36.38
N ILE A 17 12.27 -5.86 -35.90
CA ILE A 17 11.64 -6.15 -34.60
C ILE A 17 12.46 -5.54 -33.44
N GLY A 18 13.79 -5.63 -33.50
CA GLY A 18 14.70 -5.01 -32.53
C GLY A 18 14.60 -3.49 -32.49
N MET A 19 14.46 -2.82 -33.64
CA MET A 19 14.26 -1.37 -33.71
C MET A 19 12.89 -0.93 -33.16
N TYR A 20 11.81 -1.68 -33.45
CA TYR A 20 10.51 -1.44 -32.82
C TYR A 20 10.57 -1.66 -31.31
N ALA A 21 11.34 -2.65 -30.84
CA ALA A 21 11.56 -2.91 -29.41
C ALA A 21 12.42 -1.83 -28.71
N CYS A 22 13.52 -1.34 -29.30
CA CYS A 22 14.34 -0.25 -28.74
C CYS A 22 13.50 1.07 -28.66
N LYS A 23 12.51 1.28 -29.57
CA LYS A 23 11.56 2.42 -29.50
C LYS A 23 10.47 2.25 -28.43
N VAL A 24 10.00 1.02 -28.19
CA VAL A 24 9.04 0.70 -27.11
C VAL A 24 9.67 0.78 -25.73
N SER A 25 10.95 0.41 -25.57
CA SER A 25 11.69 0.55 -24.30
C SER A 25 11.82 1.99 -23.80
N SER A 26 11.86 2.97 -24.71
CA SER A 26 11.91 4.39 -24.33
C SER A 26 10.57 4.92 -23.80
N HIS A 27 9.45 4.21 -24.07
CA HIS A 27 8.11 4.59 -23.63
C HIS A 27 7.61 3.83 -22.40
N PHE A 28 8.22 2.69 -22.06
CA PHE A 28 7.76 1.84 -20.96
C PHE A 28 8.50 2.11 -19.62
N VAL A 29 9.63 2.81 -19.64
CA VAL A 29 10.44 3.08 -18.44
C VAL A 29 10.26 4.52 -17.92
N VAL A 30 9.06 5.09 -17.99
CA VAL A 30 8.70 6.26 -17.16
C VAL A 30 7.20 6.24 -16.87
N THR A 31 6.75 5.35 -15.98
CA THR A 31 5.62 5.61 -15.08
C THR A 31 5.80 4.75 -13.82
N ALA A 32 6.99 4.83 -13.21
CA ALA A 32 7.01 4.73 -11.76
C ALA A 32 6.14 5.90 -11.28
N THR A 33 4.98 5.55 -10.75
CA THR A 33 3.94 6.48 -10.32
C THR A 33 4.57 7.71 -9.70
N GLU A 34 4.33 8.87 -10.32
CA GLU A 34 4.45 10.14 -9.64
C GLU A 34 3.50 10.03 -8.44
N LYS A 35 4.04 9.66 -7.27
CA LYS A 35 3.31 9.75 -6.01
C LYS A 35 3.13 11.24 -5.79
N THR A 36 2.09 11.80 -6.39
CA THR A 36 1.60 13.14 -6.09
C THR A 36 1.49 13.19 -4.58
N ASN A 37 2.31 14.03 -3.96
CA ASN A 37 2.48 14.11 -2.51
C ASN A 37 1.26 14.81 -1.90
N HIS A 38 0.08 14.23 -2.08
CA HIS A 38 -1.09 14.53 -1.28
C HIS A 38 -0.73 14.08 0.14
N GLY A 39 -0.73 15.01 1.10
CA GLY A 39 -0.45 14.69 2.50
C GLY A 39 -1.36 13.56 2.99
N LEU A 40 -0.93 12.88 4.06
CA LEU A 40 -1.71 11.81 4.69
C LEU A 40 -3.13 12.31 4.98
N THR A 41 -4.15 11.55 4.60
CA THR A 41 -5.54 11.82 5.02
C THR A 41 -6.02 10.66 5.87
N CYS A 42 -6.64 10.92 7.02
CA CYS A 42 -7.17 9.89 7.91
C CYS A 42 -8.68 10.04 8.03
N TRP A 43 -9.37 8.95 8.40
CA TRP A 43 -10.68 9.12 9.02
C TRP A 43 -10.47 9.87 10.35
N THR A 44 -11.16 10.99 10.55
CA THR A 44 -11.05 11.80 11.77
C THR A 44 -12.43 12.11 12.31
N CYS A 45 -12.65 11.91 13.60
CA CYS A 45 -13.90 12.20 14.27
C CYS A 45 -13.69 12.45 15.77
N PRO A 46 -14.52 13.30 16.41
CA PRO A 46 -14.62 13.32 17.86
C PRO A 46 -15.23 12.00 18.37
N GLU A 47 -15.59 11.97 19.64
CA GLU A 47 -16.21 10.80 20.26
C GLU A 47 -17.58 10.51 19.63
N MET A 48 -17.67 9.43 18.85
CA MET A 48 -18.91 8.94 18.24
C MET A 48 -19.30 7.58 18.80
N TYR A 49 -20.56 7.17 18.69
CA TYR A 49 -21.03 5.90 19.28
C TYR A 49 -20.75 4.68 18.41
N SER A 50 -20.43 4.88 17.12
CA SER A 50 -20.13 3.80 16.18
C SER A 50 -19.04 4.18 15.17
N ASN A 51 -18.43 3.16 14.56
CA ASN A 51 -17.48 3.37 13.46
C ASN A 51 -18.14 3.98 12.22
N GLN A 52 -19.40 3.64 11.96
CA GLN A 52 -20.14 4.17 10.83
C GLN A 52 -20.37 5.67 10.99
N GLU A 53 -20.92 6.10 12.13
CA GLU A 53 -21.16 7.51 12.44
C GLU A 53 -19.86 8.33 12.37
N CYS A 54 -18.76 7.80 12.90
CA CYS A 54 -17.44 8.41 12.78
C CYS A 54 -16.98 8.57 11.33
N ASN A 55 -17.16 7.54 10.50
CA ASN A 55 -16.76 7.61 9.09
C ASN A 55 -17.67 8.57 8.30
N ASP A 56 -18.97 8.56 8.55
CA ASP A 56 -19.93 9.44 7.87
C ASP A 56 -19.70 10.93 8.21
N TRP A 57 -19.17 11.22 9.40
CA TRP A 57 -18.81 12.58 9.84
C TRP A 57 -17.45 13.06 9.29
N ALA A 58 -16.55 12.14 8.93
CA ALA A 58 -15.16 12.48 8.71
C ALA A 58 -14.93 13.41 7.51
N PRO A 59 -14.19 14.51 7.69
CA PRO A 59 -13.84 15.40 6.58
C PRO A 59 -12.76 14.79 5.67
N ASP A 60 -12.91 14.95 4.36
CA ASP A 60 -11.87 14.64 3.36
C ASP A 60 -10.88 15.80 3.27
N ILE A 61 -10.05 15.94 4.30
CA ILE A 61 -9.00 16.96 4.37
C ILE A 61 -7.66 16.33 4.80
N PRO A 62 -6.53 16.74 4.23
CA PRO A 62 -5.22 16.27 4.65
C PRO A 62 -4.94 16.56 6.14
N CYS A 63 -4.19 15.67 6.77
CA CYS A 63 -3.69 15.86 8.12
C CYS A 63 -2.79 17.11 8.20
N PRO A 64 -2.79 17.81 9.35
CA PRO A 64 -1.86 18.90 9.59
C PRO A 64 -0.40 18.46 9.46
N GLN A 65 0.50 19.43 9.24
CA GLN A 65 1.93 19.17 9.17
C GLN A 65 2.43 18.38 10.41
N ASN A 66 3.36 17.46 10.18
CA ASN A 66 3.99 16.59 11.18
C ASN A 66 3.06 15.53 11.83
N LYS A 67 1.76 15.53 11.53
CA LYS A 67 0.84 14.46 11.94
C LYS A 67 0.76 13.39 10.87
N THR A 68 1.76 12.52 10.84
CA THR A 68 1.97 11.53 9.79
C THR A 68 1.48 10.12 10.17
N THR A 69 0.57 10.02 11.15
CA THR A 69 -0.01 8.75 11.59
C THR A 69 -1.50 8.91 11.86
N CYS A 70 -2.31 7.98 11.38
CA CYS A 70 -3.71 7.85 11.73
C CYS A 70 -3.85 7.00 12.99
N ALA A 71 -4.61 7.45 13.99
CA ALA A 71 -4.95 6.69 15.18
C ALA A 71 -6.45 6.40 15.27
N THR A 72 -6.80 5.25 15.85
CA THR A 72 -8.17 4.90 16.26
C THR A 72 -8.17 4.43 17.69
N ILE A 73 -9.05 5.00 18.51
CA ILE A 73 -9.36 4.53 19.86
C ILE A 73 -10.81 4.03 19.83
N HIS A 74 -11.02 2.77 20.19
CA HIS A 74 -12.33 2.15 20.24
C HIS A 74 -12.59 1.56 21.63
N ARG A 75 -13.58 2.10 22.32
CA ARG A 75 -14.08 1.58 23.59
C ARG A 75 -15.41 0.87 23.36
N PHE A 76 -15.52 -0.35 23.85
CA PHE A 76 -16.73 -1.16 23.73
C PHE A 76 -16.99 -1.95 25.02
N ASN A 77 -18.23 -2.38 25.20
CA ASN A 77 -18.60 -3.22 26.33
C ASN A 77 -17.95 -4.61 26.17
N THR A 78 -17.23 -5.08 27.18
CA THR A 78 -16.43 -6.29 27.09
C THR A 78 -17.27 -7.54 26.80
N SER A 79 -18.50 -7.60 27.34
CA SER A 79 -19.40 -8.75 27.23
C SER A 79 -20.23 -8.69 25.95
N SER A 80 -20.98 -7.60 25.74
CA SER A 80 -21.89 -7.47 24.59
C SER A 80 -21.19 -7.11 23.29
N LYS A 81 -19.92 -6.67 23.35
CA LYS A 81 -19.15 -6.14 22.21
C LYS A 81 -19.75 -4.91 21.54
N VAL A 82 -20.76 -4.29 22.14
CA VAL A 82 -21.38 -3.06 21.65
C VAL A 82 -20.41 -1.90 21.83
N SER A 83 -20.17 -1.15 20.75
CA SER A 83 -19.38 0.08 20.78
C SER A 83 -19.98 1.08 21.77
N ILE A 84 -19.12 1.62 22.63
CA ILE A 84 -19.45 2.70 23.56
C ILE A 84 -18.97 4.02 22.97
N LYS A 85 -17.77 4.01 22.37
CA LYS A 85 -17.12 5.21 21.84
C LYS A 85 -16.05 4.87 20.81
N VAL A 86 -15.99 5.64 19.74
CA VAL A 86 -14.97 5.61 18.69
C VAL A 86 -14.42 7.02 18.53
N THR A 87 -13.10 7.16 18.52
CA THR A 87 -12.41 8.40 18.19
C THR A 87 -11.33 8.08 17.16
N LYS A 88 -11.21 8.92 16.13
CA LYS A 88 -10.16 8.78 15.11
C LYS A 88 -9.49 10.13 14.87
N SER A 89 -8.17 10.13 14.71
CA SER A 89 -7.43 11.39 14.58
C SER A 89 -6.11 11.24 13.82
N CYS A 90 -5.62 12.35 13.28
CA CYS A 90 -4.23 12.50 12.87
C CYS A 90 -3.39 12.81 14.12
N VAL A 91 -2.34 12.04 14.36
CA VAL A 91 -1.46 12.15 15.53
C VAL A 91 0.01 12.21 15.13
N PHE A 92 0.89 12.59 16.06
CA PHE A 92 2.32 12.47 15.84
C PHE A 92 2.73 10.99 15.90
N PRO A 93 3.78 10.58 15.17
CA PRO A 93 4.28 9.20 15.26
C PRO A 93 4.60 8.74 16.69
N LEU A 94 5.06 9.67 17.55
CA LEU A 94 5.38 9.41 18.95
C LEU A 94 4.14 9.04 19.79
N ASP A 95 2.96 9.55 19.43
CA ASP A 95 1.70 9.25 20.14
C ASP A 95 1.19 7.82 19.83
N CYS A 96 1.82 7.15 18.88
CA CYS A 96 1.52 5.78 18.44
C CYS A 96 2.66 4.81 18.77
N ASP A 97 3.39 5.06 19.86
CA ASP A 97 4.38 4.10 20.34
C ASP A 97 3.74 2.74 20.71
N LYS A 98 4.55 1.68 20.69
CA LYS A 98 4.12 0.31 21.00
C LYS A 98 3.50 0.16 22.39
N SER A 99 3.84 1.04 23.33
CA SER A 99 3.24 1.07 24.66
C SER A 99 1.77 1.52 24.68
N VAL A 100 1.32 2.21 23.64
CA VAL A 100 -0.05 2.78 23.53
C VAL A 100 -0.96 1.89 22.67
N VAL A 101 -0.41 1.20 21.67
CA VAL A 101 -1.15 0.29 20.79
C VAL A 101 -1.50 -1.02 21.51
N GLY A 102 -2.74 -1.49 21.32
CA GLY A 102 -3.25 -2.71 21.96
C GLY A 102 -4.56 -2.45 22.70
N CYS A 103 -5.01 -3.44 23.48
CA CYS A 103 -6.27 -3.37 24.20
C CYS A 103 -6.09 -3.45 25.72
N ILE A 104 -6.85 -2.62 26.43
CA ILE A 104 -6.89 -2.60 27.89
C ILE A 104 -8.35 -2.77 28.33
N THR A 105 -8.60 -3.73 29.21
CA THR A 105 -9.93 -3.97 29.77
C THR A 105 -10.03 -3.45 31.20
N ARG A 106 -11.05 -2.63 31.46
CA ARG A 106 -11.37 -2.06 32.78
C ARG A 106 -12.88 -1.98 32.97
N GLU A 107 -13.34 -2.46 34.13
CA GLU A 107 -14.72 -2.27 34.63
C GLU A 107 -15.81 -2.63 33.59
N GLY A 108 -15.69 -3.78 32.94
CA GLY A 108 -16.67 -4.26 31.96
C GLY A 108 -16.63 -3.55 30.60
N SER A 109 -15.63 -2.69 30.36
CA SER A 109 -15.34 -2.11 29.06
C SER A 109 -13.91 -2.41 28.62
N THR A 110 -13.72 -2.56 27.31
CA THR A 110 -12.41 -2.75 26.69
C THR A 110 -12.16 -1.56 25.77
N GLU A 111 -10.98 -0.95 25.90
CA GLU A 111 -10.49 0.13 25.04
C GLU A 111 -9.30 -0.38 24.23
N CYS A 112 -9.38 -0.25 22.92
CA CYS A 112 -8.34 -0.68 21.99
C CYS A 112 -7.84 0.49 21.16
N THR A 113 -6.52 0.58 21.00
CA THR A 113 -5.84 1.60 20.19
C THR A 113 -5.10 0.95 19.03
N SER A 114 -5.26 1.50 17.82
CA SER A 114 -4.52 1.11 16.61
C SER A 114 -4.00 2.31 15.83
N CYS A 115 -2.87 2.15 15.12
CA CYS A 115 -2.19 3.26 14.44
C CYS A 115 -1.58 2.89 13.08
N CYS A 116 -1.86 3.62 12.00
CA CYS A 116 -1.34 3.29 10.67
C CYS A 116 -0.90 4.55 9.88
N THR A 117 -0.13 4.36 8.81
CA THR A 117 0.59 5.47 8.12
C THR A 117 0.17 5.68 6.66
N GLU A 118 -0.80 4.92 6.16
CA GLU A 118 -1.37 5.07 4.83
C GLU A 118 -2.64 5.94 4.86
N SER A 119 -2.95 6.66 3.78
CA SER A 119 -4.19 7.44 3.72
C SER A 119 -5.41 6.54 3.85
N TYR A 120 -6.36 6.94 4.70
CA TYR A 120 -7.61 6.25 4.99
C TYR A 120 -7.46 4.84 5.59
N CYS A 121 -6.26 4.49 6.06
CA CYS A 121 -5.94 3.16 6.59
C CYS A 121 -6.77 2.78 7.83
N ASN A 122 -7.22 3.78 8.59
CA ASN A 122 -7.96 3.61 9.84
C ASN A 122 -9.48 3.55 9.63
N LYS A 123 -9.96 3.03 8.49
CA LYS A 123 -11.41 2.89 8.18
C LYS A 123 -12.17 1.99 9.16
N HIS A 124 -11.49 0.97 9.69
CA HIS A 124 -12.05 -0.01 10.61
C HIS A 124 -11.62 0.30 12.06
N ILE A 125 -12.32 -0.31 13.02
CA ILE A 125 -12.05 -0.20 14.45
C ILE A 125 -11.40 -1.49 14.97
N PRO A 126 -10.45 -1.40 15.91
CA PRO A 126 -9.91 -2.57 16.60
C PRO A 126 -10.91 -3.10 17.62
N THR A 127 -11.05 -4.43 17.74
CA THR A 127 -11.96 -5.10 18.69
C THR A 127 -11.26 -6.10 19.61
N ASP A 128 -9.96 -6.30 19.41
CA ASP A 128 -9.06 -7.16 20.17
C ASP A 128 -7.58 -6.79 19.88
N ASP A 129 -6.63 -7.36 20.61
CA ASP A 129 -5.19 -7.04 20.43
C ASP A 129 -4.66 -7.39 19.04
N ARG A 130 -5.24 -8.42 18.41
CA ARG A 130 -4.84 -8.86 17.07
C ARG A 130 -5.27 -7.83 16.01
N SER A 131 -6.52 -7.40 16.04
CA SER A 131 -7.04 -6.36 15.15
C SER A 131 -6.37 -5.03 15.42
N ALA A 132 -6.06 -4.69 16.68
CA ALA A 132 -5.26 -3.51 17.03
C ALA A 132 -3.88 -3.51 16.34
N SER A 133 -3.17 -4.63 16.39
CA SER A 133 -1.85 -4.78 15.76
C SER A 133 -1.90 -4.94 14.24
N GLN A 134 -2.90 -5.64 13.68
CA GLN A 134 -3.07 -5.79 12.23
C GLN A 134 -3.43 -4.46 11.57
N LEU A 135 -4.39 -3.73 12.13
CA LEU A 135 -4.74 -2.39 11.65
C LEU A 135 -3.57 -1.42 11.80
N THR A 136 -2.65 -1.68 12.74
CA THR A 136 -1.42 -0.91 12.87
C THR A 136 -0.43 -1.20 11.72
N SER A 137 -0.47 -2.41 11.19
CA SER A 137 0.46 -2.93 10.18
C SER A 137 -0.02 -2.72 8.74
N ASN A 138 -1.00 -1.85 8.48
CA ASN A 138 -1.39 -1.45 7.13
C ASN A 138 -0.32 -0.56 6.47
N SER A 139 0.89 -1.10 6.40
CA SER A 139 1.75 -1.18 5.23
C SER A 139 1.70 -2.63 4.71
N ILE A 140 0.54 -3.11 4.26
CA ILE A 140 0.51 -4.36 3.48
C ILE A 140 0.83 -3.97 2.04
N SER A 141 2.10 -3.64 1.80
CA SER A 141 2.71 -3.99 0.52
C SER A 141 2.76 -5.51 0.47
N SER A 142 1.65 -6.13 0.08
CA SER A 142 1.69 -7.40 -0.61
C SER A 142 2.48 -7.15 -1.88
N ALA A 143 3.80 -7.20 -1.79
CA ALA A 143 4.62 -7.42 -2.96
C ALA A 143 4.01 -8.64 -3.65
N PRO A 144 3.62 -8.56 -4.94
CA PRO A 144 3.17 -9.75 -5.64
C PRO A 144 4.30 -10.76 -5.48
N SER A 145 3.98 -11.92 -4.90
CA SER A 145 4.91 -13.03 -4.89
C SER A 145 5.27 -13.31 -6.35
N LEU A 146 6.47 -12.89 -6.76
CA LEU A 146 7.00 -13.18 -8.08
C LEU A 146 6.95 -14.70 -8.23
N PRO A 147 6.23 -15.24 -9.23
CA PRO A 147 6.31 -16.66 -9.50
C PRO A 147 7.78 -16.98 -9.78
N ARG A 148 8.35 -17.91 -9.03
CA ARG A 148 9.70 -18.43 -9.26
C ARG A 148 9.67 -19.23 -10.56
N ASN A 149 9.65 -18.51 -11.68
CA ASN A 149 9.58 -19.08 -13.01
C ASN A 149 11.00 -19.12 -13.57
N SER A 150 11.51 -20.31 -13.86
CA SER A 150 12.83 -20.58 -14.42
C SER A 150 13.08 -19.89 -15.78
N GLY A 151 12.03 -19.35 -16.42
CA GLY A 151 12.13 -18.54 -17.64
C GLY A 151 12.63 -17.10 -17.44
N LEU A 152 12.61 -16.55 -16.21
CA LEU A 152 13.04 -15.18 -15.92
C LEU A 152 14.55 -14.95 -16.18
N TYR A 153 15.36 -15.99 -15.98
CA TYR A 153 16.78 -15.96 -16.28
C TYR A 153 17.04 -15.87 -17.79
N LEU A 154 16.28 -16.62 -18.59
CA LEU A 154 16.43 -16.60 -20.05
C LEU A 154 16.02 -15.23 -20.62
N THR A 155 14.96 -14.62 -20.07
CA THR A 155 14.52 -13.28 -20.50
C THR A 155 15.51 -12.18 -20.12
N LEU A 156 16.14 -12.27 -18.93
CA LEU A 156 17.19 -11.34 -18.51
C LEU A 156 18.45 -11.46 -19.38
N ILE A 157 18.84 -12.69 -19.75
CA ILE A 157 19.99 -12.94 -20.64
C ILE A 157 19.71 -12.39 -22.04
N VAL A 158 18.52 -12.65 -22.60
CA VAL A 158 18.13 -12.13 -23.92
C VAL A 158 18.04 -10.60 -23.90
N TYR A 159 17.52 -10.00 -22.83
CA TYR A 159 17.48 -8.55 -22.66
C TYR A 159 18.89 -7.93 -22.58
N CYS A 160 19.79 -8.47 -21.77
CA CYS A 160 21.18 -8.03 -21.69
C CYS A 160 21.93 -8.18 -23.02
N LEU A 161 21.71 -9.28 -23.76
CA LEU A 161 22.29 -9.49 -25.09
C LEU A 161 21.72 -8.50 -26.12
N SER A 162 20.45 -8.12 -26.00
CA SER A 162 19.85 -7.10 -26.87
C SER A 162 20.37 -5.68 -26.58
N LEU A 163 20.72 -5.38 -25.33
CA LEU A 163 21.36 -4.10 -24.95
C LEU A 163 22.81 -4.00 -25.44
N LEU A 164 23.53 -5.12 -25.54
CA LEU A 164 24.85 -5.19 -26.19
C LEU A 164 24.81 -4.91 -27.70
N ILE A 165 23.62 -4.98 -28.32
CA ILE A 165 23.41 -4.70 -29.75
C ILE A 165 22.98 -3.22 -29.97
N CYS A 166 22.47 -2.52 -28.93
CA CYS A 166 22.11 -1.08 -28.98
C CYS A 166 23.26 -0.16 -28.46
N ILE A 167 24.52 -0.63 -28.32
CA ILE A 167 25.75 0.19 -28.05
C ILE A 167 26.64 0.26 -29.30
#